data_AF-L5LBC2-F1
#
_entry.id   AF-L5LBC2-F1
#
_cell.length_a   1.000
_cell.length_b   1.000
_cell.length_c   1.000
_cell.angle_alpha   90.00
_cell.angle_beta   90.00
_cell.angle_gamma   90.00
#
_symmetry.space_group_name_H-M   'P 1'
#
loop_
_entity.id
_entity.type
_entity.pdbx_description
1 polymer ?
#
loop_
_entity_poly.entity_id
_entity_poly.type
_entity_poly.pdbx_seq_one_letter_code
_entity_poly.pdbx_strand_id
1 'polypeptide(L)'
;MKAGKKDDSPVAMFTIDDNDICLNSALAKAATDHNVDNTTEILREWLKNVQRLYHYVEWRPMDEPESYPDEIGPKHWPASRFAHVMKLRQAALRTAREKWSDYILFIDVDNFLTNPQTLNLLIAENKTIVAPMLESRGLYSNFWCGITPQASLWLRSESHEF
;
A
#
# COMPACT_ATOMS: atom_id res chain seq x y z
N MET A 1 -19.63 22.33 -9.66
CA MET A 1 -19.01 21.01 -9.89
C MET A 1 -17.53 21.11 -9.61
N LYS A 2 -17.04 20.58 -8.48
CA LYS A 2 -15.59 20.42 -8.28
C LYS A 2 -15.17 19.18 -9.08
N ALA A 3 -14.24 19.33 -10.00
CA ALA A 3 -13.60 18.18 -10.64
C ALA A 3 -13.04 17.28 -9.52
N GLY A 4 -13.44 16.02 -9.50
CA GLY A 4 -12.92 15.07 -8.52
C GLY A 4 -11.42 14.90 -8.74
N LYS A 5 -10.62 14.97 -7.67
CA LYS A 5 -9.21 14.54 -7.72
C LYS A 5 -9.15 13.09 -8.19
N LYS A 6 -8.12 12.76 -8.98
CA LYS A 6 -7.78 11.39 -9.33
C LYS A 6 -7.45 10.64 -8.04
N ASP A 7 -7.99 9.43 -7.93
CA ASP A 7 -7.57 8.50 -6.89
C ASP A 7 -6.19 8.00 -7.33
N ASP A 8 -5.17 8.75 -6.92
CA ASP A 8 -3.77 8.42 -7.06
C ASP A 8 -3.45 7.41 -5.96
N SER A 9 -3.02 6.21 -6.36
CA SER A 9 -2.61 5.16 -5.41
C SER A 9 -1.12 4.92 -5.52
N PRO A 10 -0.30 5.83 -4.99
CA PRO A 10 1.08 5.49 -4.74
C PRO A 10 1.12 4.33 -3.74
N VAL A 11 1.91 3.33 -4.05
CA VAL A 11 2.08 2.12 -3.26
C VAL A 11 3.38 2.28 -2.49
N ALA A 12 3.28 2.44 -1.17
CA ALA A 12 4.44 2.33 -0.30
C ALA A 12 4.56 0.89 0.18
N MET A 13 5.78 0.38 0.26
CA MET A 13 6.01 -0.98 0.71
C MET A 13 7.25 -1.05 1.55
N PHE A 14 7.13 -1.69 2.68
CA PHE A 14 8.20 -1.78 3.66
C PHE A 14 8.47 -3.25 3.90
N THR A 15 9.72 -3.66 3.76
CA THR A 15 10.18 -5.01 4.12
C THR A 15 10.98 -4.88 5.41
N ILE A 16 10.73 -5.76 6.37
CA ILE A 16 11.28 -5.66 7.72
C ILE A 16 11.98 -6.98 8.03
N ASP A 17 13.21 -6.88 8.52
CA ASP A 17 14.04 -8.00 8.98
C ASP A 17 13.86 -8.16 10.50
N ASP A 18 13.82 -9.39 10.99
CA ASP A 18 13.54 -9.73 12.40
C ASP A 18 14.72 -9.41 13.32
N ASN A 19 15.94 -9.21 12.79
CA ASN A 19 17.17 -9.09 13.61
C ASN A 19 17.38 -7.76 14.33
N ASP A 20 16.51 -6.78 14.17
CA ASP A 20 16.36 -5.64 15.07
C ASP A 20 15.17 -4.83 14.58
N ILE A 21 14.17 -4.58 15.41
CA ILE A 21 13.05 -3.63 15.14
C ILE A 21 13.55 -2.17 15.01
N CYS A 22 14.87 -1.97 14.89
CA CYS A 22 15.47 -0.71 14.50
C CYS A 22 15.37 -0.57 12.98
N LEU A 23 14.83 0.55 12.50
CA LEU A 23 14.70 0.88 11.08
C LEU A 23 15.98 0.60 10.26
N ASN A 24 17.16 0.61 10.90
CA ASN A 24 18.47 0.34 10.32
C ASN A 24 18.62 -1.05 9.66
N SER A 25 17.72 -2.01 9.91
CA SER A 25 17.64 -3.32 9.23
C SER A 25 16.56 -3.37 8.15
N ALA A 26 15.59 -2.45 8.19
CA ALA A 26 14.44 -2.43 7.30
C ALA A 26 14.80 -1.91 5.90
N LEU A 27 14.12 -2.43 4.88
CA LEU A 27 14.18 -1.93 3.50
C LEU A 27 12.86 -1.24 3.16
N ALA A 28 12.95 -0.06 2.56
CA ALA A 28 11.78 0.66 2.06
C ALA A 28 11.77 0.60 0.53
N LYS A 29 10.59 0.34 -0.03
CA LYS A 29 10.34 0.36 -1.47
C LYS A 29 9.08 1.15 -1.75
N ALA A 30 9.23 2.27 -2.42
CA ALA A 30 8.10 3.15 -2.74
C ALA A 30 7.93 3.26 -4.24
N ALA A 31 6.69 3.19 -4.70
CA ALA A 31 6.31 3.34 -6.09
C ALA A 31 5.16 4.33 -6.22
N THR A 32 5.20 5.14 -7.28
CA THR A 32 4.08 5.99 -7.68
C THR A 32 3.52 5.52 -9.01
N ASP A 33 2.23 5.76 -9.25
CA ASP A 33 1.52 5.24 -10.42
C ASP A 33 0.63 6.31 -11.07
N HIS A 34 1.18 7.01 -12.06
CA HIS A 34 0.45 7.95 -12.92
C HIS A 34 -0.25 9.05 -12.10
N ASN A 35 0.50 9.69 -11.20
CA ASN A 35 0.00 10.79 -10.37
C ASN A 35 -0.19 12.05 -11.24
N VAL A 36 -1.28 12.78 -11.01
CA VAL A 36 -1.53 14.07 -11.71
C VAL A 36 -1.19 15.27 -10.80
N ASP A 37 -0.93 15.01 -9.52
CA ASP A 37 -0.50 16.02 -8.55
C ASP A 37 0.95 15.85 -8.09
N ASN A 38 1.38 16.66 -7.12
CA ASN A 38 2.77 16.73 -6.67
C ASN A 38 3.20 15.54 -5.78
N THR A 39 2.42 14.45 -5.75
CA THR A 39 2.68 13.27 -4.92
C THR A 39 4.06 12.67 -5.16
N THR A 40 4.51 12.55 -6.42
CA THR A 40 5.85 12.01 -6.73
C THR A 40 6.95 12.84 -6.09
N GLU A 41 6.88 14.16 -6.20
CA GLU A 41 7.90 15.06 -5.66
C GLU A 41 7.92 15.05 -4.13
N ILE A 42 6.74 15.14 -3.51
CA ILE A 42 6.59 15.13 -2.04
C ILE A 42 7.13 13.81 -1.47
N LEU A 43 6.77 12.68 -2.08
CA LEU A 43 7.23 11.37 -1.60
C LEU A 43 8.73 11.19 -1.82
N ARG A 44 9.27 11.68 -2.94
CA ARG A 44 10.72 11.69 -3.20
C ARG A 44 11.48 12.49 -2.15
N GLU A 45 11.03 13.69 -1.82
CA GLU A 45 11.66 14.51 -0.78
C GLU A 45 11.55 13.86 0.59
N TRP A 46 10.41 13.27 0.94
CA TRP A 46 10.28 12.51 2.18
C TRP A 46 11.27 11.34 2.24
N LEU A 47 11.36 10.53 1.18
CA LEU A 47 12.29 9.40 1.10
C LEU A 47 13.74 9.82 1.29
N LYS A 48 14.18 10.94 0.69
CA LYS A 48 15.53 11.49 0.91
C LYS A 48 15.81 11.81 2.38
N ASN A 49 14.82 12.37 3.08
CA ASN A 49 14.96 12.74 4.49
C ASN A 49 14.98 11.53 5.45
N VAL A 50 14.23 10.48 5.12
CA VAL A 50 14.16 9.25 5.94
C VAL A 50 15.12 8.16 5.50
N GLN A 51 15.81 8.31 4.36
CA GLN A 51 16.67 7.27 3.78
C GLN A 51 17.66 6.70 4.78
N ARG A 52 18.27 7.56 5.61
CA ARG A 52 19.26 7.18 6.64
C ARG A 52 18.70 6.27 7.73
N LEU A 53 17.37 6.22 7.88
CA LEU A 53 16.71 5.36 8.85
C LEU A 53 16.61 3.94 8.32
N TYR A 54 16.62 3.72 7.00
CA TYR A 54 16.47 2.41 6.38
C TYR A 54 17.82 1.87 5.90
N HIS A 55 17.99 0.55 5.93
CA HIS A 55 19.18 -0.09 5.37
C HIS A 55 19.28 0.12 3.85
N TYR A 56 18.13 0.04 3.17
CA TYR A 56 18.02 0.17 1.72
C TYR A 56 16.71 0.86 1.37
N VAL A 57 16.77 1.77 0.39
CA VAL A 57 15.59 2.43 -0.16
C VAL A 57 15.58 2.27 -1.67
N GLU A 58 14.46 1.78 -2.19
CA GLU A 58 14.18 1.68 -3.63
C GLU A 58 13.04 2.62 -4.00
N TRP A 59 13.28 3.49 -4.99
CA TRP A 59 12.31 4.44 -5.49
C TRP A 59 11.95 4.12 -6.95
N ARG A 60 10.65 3.93 -7.22
CA ARG A 60 10.12 3.62 -8.56
C ARG A 60 9.02 4.59 -8.96
N PRO A 61 9.38 5.80 -9.46
CA PRO A 61 8.40 6.75 -9.93
C PRO A 61 7.82 6.31 -11.28
N MET A 62 6.54 6.58 -11.50
CA MET A 62 5.91 6.50 -12.81
C MET A 62 5.07 7.76 -13.02
N ASP A 63 5.71 8.77 -13.59
CA ASP A 63 5.10 10.08 -13.85
C ASP A 63 4.46 10.16 -15.24
N GLU A 64 4.97 9.37 -16.20
CA GLU A 64 4.50 9.37 -17.58
C GLU A 64 4.16 7.94 -18.05
N PRO A 65 3.02 7.75 -18.74
CA PRO A 65 1.96 8.75 -18.98
C PRO A 65 1.23 9.17 -17.69
N GLU A 66 0.49 10.28 -17.70
CA GLU A 66 -0.31 10.72 -16.53
C GLU A 66 -1.60 9.89 -16.31
N SER A 67 -1.97 9.03 -17.28
CA SER A 67 -3.18 8.19 -17.22
C SER A 67 -3.03 6.93 -18.06
N TYR A 68 -3.86 5.93 -17.75
CA TYR A 68 -3.96 4.72 -18.56
C TYR A 68 -4.87 4.99 -19.79
N PRO A 69 -4.56 4.44 -20.98
CA PRO A 69 -5.35 4.69 -22.19
C PRO A 69 -6.83 4.29 -22.09
N ASP A 70 -7.14 3.35 -21.20
CA ASP A 70 -8.49 2.84 -20.92
C ASP A 70 -9.13 3.45 -19.65
N GLU A 71 -8.54 4.50 -19.07
CA GLU A 71 -9.17 5.31 -18.02
C GLU A 71 -10.29 6.19 -18.62
N ILE A 72 -11.50 6.05 -18.06
CA ILE A 72 -12.68 6.84 -18.46
C ILE A 72 -12.87 8.05 -17.52
N GLY A 73 -12.22 8.01 -16.34
CA GLY A 73 -12.27 9.10 -15.38
C GLY A 73 -11.40 8.86 -14.15
N PRO A 74 -11.33 9.84 -13.23
CA PRO A 74 -10.34 9.86 -12.15
C PRO A 74 -10.49 8.76 -11.10
N LYS A 75 -11.67 8.12 -11.04
CA LYS A 75 -11.99 6.99 -10.14
C LYS A 75 -12.11 5.66 -10.87
N HIS A 76 -11.92 5.66 -12.20
CA HIS A 76 -11.99 4.44 -12.98
C HIS A 76 -10.67 3.70 -12.84
N TRP A 77 -10.71 2.48 -12.34
CA TRP A 77 -9.55 1.60 -12.31
C TRP A 77 -9.69 0.55 -13.40
N PRO A 78 -9.04 0.75 -14.56
CA PRO A 78 -9.04 -0.26 -15.59
C PRO A 78 -8.23 -1.50 -15.19
N ALA A 79 -8.45 -2.60 -15.90
CA ALA A 79 -7.70 -3.85 -15.72
C ALA A 79 -6.19 -3.66 -15.90
N SER A 80 -5.79 -2.72 -16.78
CA SER A 80 -4.39 -2.33 -17.02
C SER A 80 -3.72 -1.79 -15.75
N ARG A 81 -4.39 -0.87 -15.05
CA ARG A 81 -3.96 -0.31 -13.76
C ARG A 81 -3.88 -1.37 -12.67
N PHE A 82 -4.90 -2.22 -12.52
CA PHE A 82 -4.85 -3.34 -11.58
C PHE A 82 -3.66 -4.27 -11.85
N ALA A 83 -3.43 -4.64 -13.11
CA ALA A 83 -2.30 -5.48 -13.49
C ALA A 83 -0.95 -4.80 -13.20
N HIS A 84 -0.84 -3.48 -13.36
CA HIS A 84 0.36 -2.73 -13.02
C HIS A 84 0.63 -2.76 -11.51
N VAL A 85 -0.36 -2.41 -10.68
CA VAL A 85 -0.24 -2.46 -9.21
C VAL A 85 0.10 -3.88 -8.73
N MET A 86 -0.52 -4.91 -9.31
CA MET A 86 -0.17 -6.32 -9.01
C MET A 86 1.29 -6.63 -9.35
N LYS A 87 1.83 -6.12 -10.48
CA LYS A 87 3.24 -6.30 -10.83
C LYS A 87 4.16 -5.59 -9.84
N LEU A 88 3.82 -4.40 -9.36
CA LEU A 88 4.58 -3.69 -8.32
C LEU A 88 4.61 -4.50 -7.02
N ARG A 89 3.45 -4.96 -6.55
CA ARG A 89 3.31 -5.82 -5.36
C ARG A 89 4.13 -7.12 -5.49
N GLN A 90 4.03 -7.79 -6.64
CA GLN A 90 4.79 -9.01 -6.91
C GLN A 90 6.31 -8.78 -7.00
N ALA A 91 6.75 -7.66 -7.60
CA ALA A 91 8.16 -7.32 -7.69
C ALA A 91 8.77 -7.11 -6.30
N ALA A 92 8.06 -6.44 -5.41
CA ALA A 92 8.54 -6.19 -4.08
C ALA A 92 8.51 -7.43 -3.17
N LEU A 93 7.51 -8.31 -3.32
CA LEU A 93 7.53 -9.63 -2.67
C LEU A 93 8.75 -10.46 -3.10
N ARG A 94 9.13 -10.40 -4.38
CA ARG A 94 10.36 -11.05 -4.87
C ARG A 94 11.60 -10.44 -4.24
N THR A 95 11.69 -9.11 -4.19
CA THR A 95 12.81 -8.41 -3.54
C THR A 95 12.93 -8.81 -2.05
N ALA A 96 11.83 -8.88 -1.31
CA ALA A 96 11.85 -9.31 0.09
C ALA A 96 12.44 -10.73 0.24
N ARG A 97 12.04 -11.66 -0.63
CA ARG A 97 12.58 -13.03 -0.65
C ARG A 97 14.06 -13.08 -1.02
N GLU A 98 14.49 -12.32 -2.02
CA GLU A 98 15.90 -12.24 -2.44
C GLU A 98 16.79 -11.63 -1.35
N LYS A 99 16.22 -10.76 -0.53
CA LYS A 99 16.88 -10.10 0.61
C LYS A 99 16.72 -10.86 1.92
N TRP A 100 16.08 -12.03 1.90
CA TRP A 100 15.85 -12.87 3.09
C TRP A 100 15.11 -12.16 4.22
N SER A 101 14.20 -11.23 3.90
CA SER A 101 13.36 -10.57 4.91
C SER A 101 12.38 -11.56 5.52
N ASP A 102 12.26 -11.56 6.85
CA ASP A 102 11.31 -12.39 7.59
C ASP A 102 9.86 -11.93 7.39
N TYR A 103 9.65 -10.61 7.28
CA TYR A 103 8.34 -10.01 7.13
C TYR A 103 8.27 -9.00 5.97
N ILE A 104 7.07 -8.87 5.39
CA ILE A 104 6.73 -7.85 4.40
C ILE A 104 5.44 -7.15 4.79
N LEU A 105 5.46 -5.82 4.77
CA LEU A 105 4.33 -4.97 5.09
C LEU A 105 3.96 -4.12 3.87
N PHE A 106 2.77 -4.37 3.34
CA PHE A 106 2.17 -3.56 2.28
C PHE A 106 1.36 -2.42 2.90
N ILE A 107 1.63 -1.17 2.51
CA ILE A 107 0.93 0.02 3.01
C ILE A 107 0.57 0.94 1.83
N ASP A 108 -0.72 1.09 1.58
CA ASP A 108 -1.19 2.12 0.64
C ASP A 108 -1.10 3.51 1.34
N VAL A 109 -0.87 4.60 0.59
CA VAL A 109 -0.59 5.92 1.21
C VAL A 109 -1.74 6.56 1.96
N ASP A 110 -2.96 6.08 1.74
CA ASP A 110 -4.17 6.48 2.44
C ASP A 110 -4.35 5.73 3.78
N ASN A 111 -3.48 4.76 4.08
CA ASN A 111 -3.46 4.03 5.34
C ASN A 111 -2.59 4.74 6.38
N PHE A 112 -3.24 5.51 7.26
CA PHE A 112 -2.56 6.18 8.37
C PHE A 112 -2.42 5.24 9.59
N LEU A 113 -1.21 4.71 9.80
CA LEU A 113 -0.89 3.95 11.01
C LEU A 113 -0.57 4.90 12.17
N THR A 114 -1.57 5.19 13.00
CA THR A 114 -1.44 6.11 14.15
C THR A 114 -0.87 5.44 15.40
N ASN A 115 -1.05 4.12 15.54
CA ASN A 115 -0.51 3.36 16.65
C ASN A 115 0.96 2.95 16.36
N PRO A 116 1.96 3.47 17.09
CA PRO A 116 3.36 3.13 16.86
C PRO A 116 3.69 1.66 17.15
N GLN A 117 2.82 0.94 17.85
CA GLN A 117 2.99 -0.48 18.16
C GLN A 117 2.39 -1.41 17.09
N THR A 118 1.72 -0.89 16.05
CA THR A 118 1.02 -1.71 15.05
C THR A 118 1.90 -2.83 14.50
N LEU A 119 3.15 -2.54 14.12
CA LEU A 119 4.04 -3.56 13.57
C LEU A 119 4.32 -4.69 14.57
N ASN A 120 4.66 -4.33 15.82
CA ASN A 120 4.96 -5.31 16.86
C ASN A 120 3.74 -6.18 17.17
N LEU A 121 2.55 -5.59 17.18
CA LEU A 121 1.30 -6.31 17.40
C LEU A 121 1.02 -7.30 16.25
N LEU A 122 1.25 -6.90 14.99
CA LEU A 122 1.06 -7.77 13.83
C LEU A 122 2.05 -8.94 13.84
N ILE A 123 3.32 -8.70 14.19
CA ILE A 123 4.33 -9.76 14.30
C ILE A 123 3.96 -10.74 15.42
N ALA A 124 3.51 -10.21 16.58
CA ALA A 124 3.12 -11.01 17.73
C ALA A 124 1.93 -11.95 17.48
N GLU A 125 1.09 -11.66 16.47
CA GLU A 125 0.00 -12.56 16.06
C GLU A 125 0.50 -13.90 15.51
N ASN A 126 1.75 -13.97 15.04
CA ASN A 126 2.39 -15.19 14.52
C ASN A 126 1.54 -15.92 13.45
N LYS A 127 1.02 -15.15 12.49
CA LYS A 127 0.19 -15.63 11.37
C LYS A 127 0.91 -15.35 10.06
N THR A 128 0.67 -16.21 9.06
CA THR A 128 1.25 -16.04 7.72
C THR A 128 0.82 -14.74 7.04
N ILE A 129 -0.44 -14.35 7.23
CA ILE A 129 -1.00 -13.10 6.72
C ILE A 129 -1.88 -12.51 7.82
N VAL A 130 -1.64 -11.26 8.17
CA VAL A 130 -2.42 -10.50 9.13
C VAL A 130 -2.46 -9.03 8.69
N ALA A 131 -3.57 -8.35 8.98
CA ALA A 131 -3.73 -6.93 8.73
C ALA A 131 -4.39 -6.27 9.96
N PRO A 132 -4.00 -5.04 10.31
CA PRO A 132 -4.72 -4.28 11.32
C PRO A 132 -6.05 -3.81 10.73
N MET A 133 -7.11 -3.78 11.54
CA MET A 133 -8.34 -3.10 11.12
C MET A 133 -8.06 -1.58 11.08
N LEU A 134 -8.36 -0.95 9.95
CA LEU A 134 -8.22 0.50 9.80
C LEU A 134 -9.59 1.16 9.99
N GLU A 135 -9.64 2.15 10.88
CA GLU A 135 -10.83 2.96 11.07
C GLU A 135 -11.03 3.89 9.88
N SER A 136 -12.24 3.90 9.32
CA SER A 136 -12.64 4.88 8.32
C SER A 136 -13.76 5.76 8.86
N ARG A 137 -13.90 6.97 8.29
CA ARG A 137 -14.98 7.90 8.65
C ARG A 137 -16.36 7.48 8.13
N GLY A 138 -16.48 6.32 7.47
CA GLY A 138 -17.70 5.83 6.87
C GLY A 138 -17.87 4.32 6.99
N LEU A 139 -18.73 3.76 6.15
CA LEU A 139 -19.04 2.31 6.17
C LEU A 139 -18.03 1.46 5.39
N TYR A 140 -16.94 2.07 4.92
CA TYR A 140 -15.86 1.36 4.24
C TYR A 140 -14.82 0.91 5.26
N SER A 141 -14.19 -0.23 5.01
CA SER A 141 -13.06 -0.72 5.80
C SER A 141 -12.08 -1.43 4.88
N ASN A 142 -10.89 -1.69 5.38
CA ASN A 142 -9.85 -2.45 4.69
C ASN A 142 -10.09 -3.98 4.74
N PHE A 143 -11.29 -4.42 5.11
CA PHE A 143 -11.65 -5.81 5.25
C PHE A 143 -13.09 -6.07 4.83
N TRP A 144 -13.33 -7.20 4.16
CA TRP A 144 -14.68 -7.64 3.77
C TRP A 144 -15.04 -8.95 4.45
N CYS A 145 -16.21 -8.96 5.10
CA CYS A 145 -16.71 -10.13 5.83
C CYS A 145 -17.41 -11.16 4.93
N GLY A 146 -17.66 -10.83 3.67
CA GLY A 146 -18.32 -11.73 2.73
C GLY A 146 -18.14 -11.28 1.29
N ILE A 147 -18.08 -12.27 0.40
CA ILE A 147 -18.08 -12.06 -1.04
C ILE A 147 -19.25 -12.83 -1.65
N THR A 148 -19.84 -12.30 -2.71
CA THR A 148 -20.83 -13.06 -3.48
C THR A 148 -20.21 -14.34 -4.06
N PRO A 149 -20.99 -15.41 -4.28
CA PRO A 149 -20.48 -16.68 -4.81
C PRO A 149 -19.73 -16.56 -6.14
N GLN A 150 -20.06 -15.56 -6.95
CA GLN A 150 -19.42 -15.26 -8.23
C GLN A 150 -18.18 -14.36 -8.09
N ALA A 151 -17.79 -14.03 -6.86
CA ALA A 151 -16.70 -13.10 -6.53
C ALA A 151 -16.82 -11.71 -7.16
N SER A 152 -18.01 -11.31 -7.63
CA SER A 152 -18.21 -10.09 -8.42
C SER A 152 -18.61 -8.88 -7.61
N LEU A 153 -19.14 -9.08 -6.40
CA LEU A 153 -19.68 -8.04 -5.51
C LEU A 153 -19.43 -8.39 -4.03
N TRP A 154 -19.34 -7.34 -3.20
CA TRP A 154 -19.07 -7.41 -1.75
C TRP A 154 -20.37 -7.54 -0.95
N LEU A 155 -20.35 -8.39 0.09
CA LEU A 155 -21.48 -8.57 1.00
C LEU A 155 -21.17 -7.95 2.37
N ARG A 156 -22.13 -7.21 2.91
CA ARG A 156 -22.10 -6.70 4.28
C ARG A 156 -22.54 -7.81 5.23
N SER A 157 -21.83 -8.04 6.33
CA SER A 157 -22.33 -8.91 7.40
C SER A 157 -23.35 -8.16 8.25
N GLU A 158 -24.40 -8.84 8.72
CA GLU A 158 -25.42 -8.28 9.60
C GLU A 158 -24.89 -7.93 11.01
N SER A 159 -23.70 -8.43 11.40
CA SER A 159 -23.16 -8.33 12.76
C SER A 159 -22.18 -7.17 13.00
N HIS A 160 -22.21 -6.10 12.18
CA HIS A 160 -21.39 -4.90 12.41
C HIS A 160 -22.26 -3.78 13.00
N GLU A 161 -22.39 -3.77 14.33
CA GLU A 161 -22.75 -2.57 15.09
C GLU A 161 -21.46 -1.98 15.69
N PHE A 162 -21.30 -0.65 15.55
CA PHE A 162 -20.17 0.13 16.05
C PHE A 162 -20.21 0.33 17.56
#